data_AF-A0A847LHB8-F1
#
_entry.id   AF-A0A847LHB8-F1
#
_cell.length_a   1.000
_cell.length_b   1.000
_cell.length_c   1.000
_cell.angle_alpha   90.00
_cell.angle_beta   90.00
_cell.angle_gamma   90.00
#
_symmetry.space_group_name_H-M   'P 1'
#
loop_
_entity.id
_entity.type
_entity.pdbx_description
1 polymer ?
#
loop_
_entity_poly.entity_id
_entity_poly.type
_entity_poly.pdbx_seq_one_letter_code
_entity_poly.pdbx_strand_id
1 'polypeptide(L)'
;MNSILMIVVAIVIILLVFIMFSLDDPEETMAEEETAPGTPSAPAASPGPGSGTQAATAASPPASGPPPVTAAATGGRPGPTGPREAAPRPPRPVGEVPEPGTEEDFRFRQALEDQIAPVTGISRAHPVVAVVQIRFPESLMGDPPALATALAHAEAVLEPARSPFPFRVSVLSQLSQIWLFGLDEDPDDAVFEGVVAAFNAVTRFKKALEGDAVLFEAKARLAVGMATGEVARIARGPLGPVTYAGKAVYLADTLSEAAGDFQVHLDEVMFRAAQPWFDFREWKPMKLRPPLAPVAFYEVVGWNKKEEVFSFATNKEAAARRAVAIAYRYLEFDDIGPLLGLLSDPEERVATEALATLAEIKDERALPILKKILPEAKNAYLRSAVIKALGTLRREEVVPVLLASTKDTSWQIRYHAARALYEIAGLEAMKHLEPLANDEDGAVRAAIREILYRRDQDGRHLAVLRELLGDLSNRARKAAVDALVSIGSKDSLLAVTFSWFDQEPDLQRYILRKLRDQRSPHTYQCFLYLFQHADEASRPAIVTALRRARVGE
;
A
#
# COMPACT_ATOMS: atom_id res chain seq x y z
N MET A 1 31.03 -54.18 22.54
CA MET A 1 31.98 -53.65 21.53
C MET A 1 31.30 -53.35 20.19
N ASN A 2 30.67 -54.33 19.54
CA ASN A 2 30.21 -54.23 18.15
C ASN A 2 29.31 -53.02 17.83
N SER A 3 28.39 -52.62 18.72
CA SER A 3 27.46 -51.50 18.45
C SER A 3 28.17 -50.15 18.26
N ILE A 4 29.24 -49.88 19.03
CA ILE A 4 30.03 -48.64 18.88
C ILE A 4 30.81 -48.68 17.57
N LEU A 5 31.37 -49.84 17.21
CA LEU A 5 32.08 -50.03 15.94
C LEU A 5 31.14 -49.80 14.74
N MET A 6 29.89 -50.27 14.81
CA MET A 6 28.87 -50.02 13.78
C MET A 6 28.54 -48.53 13.62
N ILE A 7 28.40 -47.79 14.72
CA ILE A 7 28.14 -46.34 14.70
C ILE A 7 29.33 -45.60 14.10
N VAL A 8 30.57 -45.93 14.50
CA VAL A 8 31.78 -45.32 13.93
C VAL A 8 31.91 -45.61 12.43
N VAL A 9 31.67 -46.85 11.99
CA VAL A 9 31.69 -47.21 10.56
C VAL A 9 30.61 -46.47 9.78
N ALA A 10 29.39 -46.33 10.31
CA ALA A 10 28.32 -45.57 9.66
C ALA A 10 28.68 -44.08 9.51
N ILE A 11 29.25 -43.46 10.55
CA ILE A 11 29.72 -42.06 10.51
C ILE A 11 30.85 -41.90 9.50
N VAL A 12 31.83 -42.81 9.47
CA VAL A 12 32.95 -42.77 8.50
C VAL A 12 32.47 -42.93 7.06
N ILE A 13 31.47 -43.78 6.80
CA ILE A 13 30.87 -43.92 5.46
C ILE A 13 30.15 -42.63 5.06
N ILE A 14 29.36 -42.02 5.95
CA ILE A 14 28.68 -40.74 5.68
C ILE A 14 29.70 -39.63 5.41
N LEU A 15 30.79 -39.56 6.19
CA LEU A 15 31.84 -38.57 5.99
C LEU A 15 32.58 -38.76 4.66
N LEU A 16 32.87 -40.01 4.28
CA LEU A 16 33.49 -40.33 2.98
C LEU A 16 32.59 -39.96 1.81
N VAL A 17 31.28 -40.25 1.88
CA VAL A 17 30.32 -39.83 0.85
C VAL A 17 30.26 -38.31 0.75
N PHE A 18 30.28 -37.58 1.87
CA PHE A 18 30.27 -36.12 1.88
C PHE A 18 31.55 -35.51 1.29
N ILE A 19 32.72 -36.09 1.60
CA ILE A 19 34.01 -35.69 0.99
C ILE A 19 34.01 -35.98 -0.51
N MET A 20 33.51 -37.14 -0.94
CA MET A 20 33.48 -37.54 -2.36
C MET A 20 32.52 -36.67 -3.20
N PHE A 21 31.46 -36.12 -2.60
CA PHE A 21 30.56 -35.14 -3.24
C PHE A 21 31.04 -33.69 -3.14
N SER A 22 32.16 -33.41 -2.48
CA SER A 22 32.70 -32.07 -2.24
C SER A 22 34.05 -31.82 -2.95
N LEU A 23 34.39 -32.64 -3.95
CA LEU A 23 35.68 -32.60 -4.67
C LEU A 23 35.57 -32.55 -6.20
N ASP A 24 34.36 -32.58 -6.77
CA ASP A 24 34.12 -32.38 -8.21
C ASP A 24 33.77 -30.91 -8.52
N ASP A 25 34.77 -30.03 -8.46
CA ASP A 25 34.78 -28.73 -9.14
C ASP A 25 36.24 -28.32 -9.46
N PRO A 26 36.70 -28.41 -10.73
CA PRO A 26 38.07 -28.06 -11.10
C PRO A 26 38.20 -26.59 -11.51
N GLU A 27 38.99 -25.82 -10.74
CA GLU A 27 39.44 -24.47 -11.12
C GLU A 27 40.66 -24.48 -12.06
N GLU A 28 41.07 -23.28 -12.48
CA GLU A 28 42.28 -22.91 -13.25
C GLU A 28 42.25 -23.24 -14.76
N THR A 29 42.89 -22.45 -15.65
CA THR A 29 43.91 -21.39 -15.47
C THR A 29 43.58 -20.07 -16.19
N MET A 30 44.27 -18.98 -15.80
CA MET A 30 44.43 -17.76 -16.61
C MET A 30 45.92 -17.50 -16.92
N ALA A 31 46.24 -17.04 -18.14
CA ALA A 31 47.31 -16.07 -18.48
C ALA A 31 47.55 -15.99 -20.01
N GLU A 32 47.73 -14.76 -20.53
CA GLU A 32 48.73 -14.29 -21.54
C GLU A 32 48.97 -15.10 -22.87
N GLU A 33 49.38 -14.53 -24.02
CA GLU A 33 49.84 -13.18 -24.43
C GLU A 33 49.68 -12.98 -25.98
N GLU A 34 49.83 -11.73 -26.48
CA GLU A 34 50.16 -11.34 -27.89
C GLU A 34 49.20 -11.76 -29.06
N THR A 35 49.11 -11.10 -30.24
CA THR A 35 49.72 -9.91 -30.90
C THR A 35 48.65 -9.11 -31.69
N ALA A 36 48.98 -7.89 -32.16
CA ALA A 36 48.26 -7.11 -33.18
C ALA A 36 49.16 -6.93 -34.44
N PRO A 37 48.79 -6.22 -35.54
CA PRO A 37 47.55 -5.48 -35.87
C PRO A 37 46.97 -5.77 -37.30
N GLY A 38 45.89 -5.06 -37.72
CA GLY A 38 45.38 -5.15 -39.10
C GLY A 38 44.21 -4.22 -39.49
N THR A 39 44.51 -2.98 -39.90
CA THR A 39 43.64 -2.09 -40.72
C THR A 39 44.23 -1.97 -42.13
N PRO A 40 43.56 -1.35 -43.15
CA PRO A 40 42.26 -0.66 -43.21
C PRO A 40 41.25 -1.50 -44.07
N SER A 41 40.22 -1.02 -44.80
CA SER A 41 39.67 0.32 -45.14
C SER A 41 38.20 0.25 -45.58
N ALA A 42 37.43 1.34 -45.44
CA ALA A 42 36.17 1.56 -46.17
C ALA A 42 36.44 1.98 -47.65
N PRO A 43 35.46 1.88 -48.57
CA PRO A 43 34.52 3.00 -48.75
C PRO A 43 33.06 2.57 -49.03
N ALA A 44 32.16 3.53 -49.26
CA ALA A 44 30.72 3.33 -49.47
C ALA A 44 30.27 3.51 -50.94
N ALA A 45 29.19 2.82 -51.34
CA ALA A 45 28.29 3.21 -52.45
C ALA A 45 26.96 2.43 -52.43
N SER A 46 25.88 3.06 -52.92
CA SER A 46 24.57 2.46 -53.28
C SER A 46 24.45 2.40 -54.82
N PRO A 47 23.28 2.13 -55.49
CA PRO A 47 22.02 1.48 -55.07
C PRO A 47 21.37 0.47 -56.10
N GLY A 48 20.83 -0.67 -55.63
CA GLY A 48 19.80 -1.50 -56.34
C GLY A 48 20.12 -1.99 -57.77
N PRO A 49 19.12 -2.35 -58.60
CA PRO A 49 17.85 -3.06 -58.32
C PRO A 49 17.68 -4.33 -59.20
N GLY A 50 16.58 -5.11 -59.10
CA GLY A 50 16.21 -6.03 -60.20
C GLY A 50 15.37 -7.29 -59.88
N SER A 51 14.22 -7.41 -60.53
CA SER A 51 13.26 -8.53 -60.57
C SER A 51 13.80 -9.89 -61.10
N GLY A 52 13.19 -11.00 -60.68
CA GLY A 52 13.30 -12.32 -61.34
C GLY A 52 12.05 -13.21 -61.12
N THR A 53 11.48 -13.75 -62.20
CA THR A 53 10.15 -14.42 -62.22
C THR A 53 10.23 -15.91 -62.61
N GLN A 54 9.42 -16.77 -61.98
CA GLN A 54 8.80 -18.00 -62.53
C GLN A 54 7.80 -18.58 -61.49
N ALA A 55 6.54 -18.99 -61.78
CA ALA A 55 5.97 -19.95 -62.75
C ALA A 55 5.72 -21.34 -62.10
N ALA A 56 4.66 -22.13 -62.40
CA ALA A 56 3.42 -21.89 -63.16
C ALA A 56 2.40 -23.07 -62.98
N THR A 57 1.10 -22.84 -63.31
CA THR A 57 0.09 -23.80 -63.87
C THR A 57 -0.26 -25.11 -63.11
N ALA A 58 -1.41 -25.80 -63.27
CA ALA A 58 -2.67 -25.68 -64.05
C ALA A 58 -3.83 -26.24 -63.17
N ALA A 59 -5.14 -26.00 -63.30
CA ALA A 59 -6.06 -25.58 -64.39
C ALA A 59 -6.68 -26.73 -65.24
N SER A 60 -7.95 -27.10 -64.96
CA SER A 60 -8.90 -27.78 -65.87
C SER A 60 -10.37 -27.74 -65.33
N PRO A 61 -11.43 -27.85 -66.18
CA PRO A 61 -12.71 -27.16 -65.93
C PRO A 61 -14.00 -28.08 -66.02
N PRO A 62 -15.17 -27.73 -66.62
CA PRO A 62 -16.32 -27.27 -65.81
C PRO A 62 -17.75 -27.79 -66.19
N ALA A 63 -18.75 -27.29 -65.44
CA ALA A 63 -20.12 -26.89 -65.86
C ALA A 63 -21.27 -27.92 -66.06
N SER A 64 -22.40 -27.67 -65.37
CA SER A 64 -23.78 -27.64 -65.94
C SER A 64 -24.82 -27.19 -64.88
N GLY A 65 -25.99 -26.72 -65.33
CA GLY A 65 -27.20 -26.41 -64.52
C GLY A 65 -28.43 -27.16 -65.09
N PRO A 66 -29.71 -26.71 -64.92
CA PRO A 66 -30.15 -25.34 -64.59
C PRO A 66 -31.30 -25.31 -63.50
N PRO A 67 -32.37 -24.44 -63.51
CA PRO A 67 -32.86 -23.72 -62.32
C PRO A 67 -34.34 -24.14 -61.97
N PRO A 68 -35.43 -23.33 -61.75
CA PRO A 68 -35.62 -21.87 -61.59
C PRO A 68 -36.75 -21.36 -60.62
N VAL A 69 -36.81 -20.01 -60.41
CA VAL A 69 -38.01 -19.16 -60.07
C VAL A 69 -38.62 -19.35 -58.65
N THR A 70 -38.85 -18.31 -57.82
CA THR A 70 -39.62 -17.06 -58.01
C THR A 70 -38.88 -15.74 -57.66
N ALA A 71 -39.55 -14.58 -57.75
CA ALA A 71 -38.93 -13.24 -57.84
C ALA A 71 -39.71 -12.12 -57.09
N ALA A 72 -39.10 -10.90 -57.07
CA ALA A 72 -39.57 -9.56 -56.63
C ALA A 72 -38.71 -8.96 -55.48
N ALA A 73 -38.35 -7.65 -55.45
CA ALA A 73 -38.37 -6.62 -56.50
C ALA A 73 -37.38 -5.45 -56.23
N THR A 74 -36.83 -4.89 -57.31
CA THR A 74 -36.35 -3.50 -57.55
C THR A 74 -35.76 -2.61 -56.44
N GLY A 75 -34.56 -2.06 -56.69
CA GLY A 75 -34.35 -0.59 -56.62
C GLY A 75 -33.08 -0.03 -55.95
N GLY A 76 -32.15 0.53 -56.75
CA GLY A 76 -31.28 1.65 -56.33
C GLY A 76 -29.81 1.36 -55.97
N ARG A 77 -28.87 1.93 -56.76
CA ARG A 77 -27.46 2.20 -56.43
C ARG A 77 -27.08 3.56 -57.03
N PRO A 78 -26.31 4.39 -56.31
CA PRO A 78 -24.87 4.55 -56.59
C PRO A 78 -24.06 4.36 -55.29
N GLY A 79 -22.72 4.35 -55.22
CA GLY A 79 -21.63 4.63 -56.15
C GLY A 79 -20.40 4.99 -55.28
N PRO A 80 -19.16 4.56 -55.58
CA PRO A 80 -18.07 4.61 -54.60
C PRO A 80 -17.46 6.00 -54.42
N THR A 81 -17.09 6.34 -53.18
CA THR A 81 -16.30 7.53 -52.83
C THR A 81 -15.12 7.15 -51.93
N GLY A 82 -14.03 7.93 -52.00
CA GLY A 82 -12.72 7.59 -51.46
C GLY A 82 -12.55 7.77 -49.95
N PRO A 83 -11.34 7.50 -49.42
CA PRO A 83 -11.03 7.64 -47.99
C PRO A 83 -11.18 9.10 -47.55
N ARG A 84 -11.78 9.28 -46.37
CA ARG A 84 -12.09 10.60 -45.80
C ARG A 84 -11.26 10.80 -44.53
N GLU A 85 -10.50 11.89 -44.48
CA GLU A 85 -9.68 12.22 -43.31
C GLU A 85 -10.55 12.42 -42.07
N ALA A 86 -10.05 11.98 -40.91
CA ALA A 86 -10.76 12.08 -39.65
C ALA A 86 -10.58 13.49 -39.06
N ALA A 87 -11.68 14.24 -38.96
CA ALA A 87 -11.69 15.53 -38.27
C ALA A 87 -11.35 15.36 -36.77
N PRO A 88 -10.70 16.36 -36.14
CA PRO A 88 -10.41 16.31 -34.70
C PRO A 88 -11.70 16.22 -33.89
N ARG A 89 -11.70 15.36 -32.86
CA ARG A 89 -12.85 15.22 -31.94
C ARG A 89 -13.04 16.52 -31.14
N PRO A 90 -14.28 16.98 -30.92
CA PRO A 90 -14.54 18.09 -29.99
C PRO A 90 -14.17 17.67 -28.56
N PRO A 91 -13.86 18.64 -27.67
CA PRO A 91 -13.74 18.37 -26.24
C PRO A 91 -15.06 17.80 -25.71
N ARG A 92 -14.97 16.82 -24.80
CA ARG A 92 -16.16 16.25 -24.15
C ARG A 92 -16.83 17.31 -23.26
N PRO A 93 -18.17 17.38 -23.20
CA PRO A 93 -18.84 18.19 -22.20
C PRO A 93 -18.52 17.65 -20.80
N VAL A 94 -18.39 18.55 -19.82
CA VAL A 94 -18.27 18.17 -18.41
C VAL A 94 -19.64 17.66 -17.96
N GLY A 95 -19.74 16.35 -17.69
CA GLY A 95 -20.97 15.73 -17.20
C GLY A 95 -21.29 16.19 -15.78
N GLU A 96 -22.55 16.57 -15.55
CA GLU A 96 -23.06 16.85 -14.20
C GLU A 96 -23.09 15.57 -13.35
N VAL A 97 -22.87 15.69 -12.05
CA VAL A 97 -22.82 14.56 -11.12
C VAL A 97 -24.24 14.27 -10.61
N PRO A 98 -24.82 13.07 -10.80
CA PRO A 98 -26.14 12.76 -10.26
C PRO A 98 -26.13 12.67 -8.73
N GLU A 99 -27.27 12.97 -8.11
CA GLU A 99 -27.40 13.03 -6.66
C GLU A 99 -27.71 11.65 -6.04
N PRO A 100 -27.33 11.41 -4.77
CA PRO A 100 -27.68 10.19 -4.04
C PRO A 100 -29.20 10.00 -3.93
N GLY A 101 -29.67 8.75 -3.92
CA GLY A 101 -31.10 8.42 -3.86
C GLY A 101 -31.85 8.57 -5.19
N THR A 102 -31.17 8.89 -6.28
CA THR A 102 -31.72 8.83 -7.64
C THR A 102 -31.92 7.38 -8.12
N GLU A 103 -32.73 7.20 -9.18
CA GLU A 103 -32.94 5.86 -9.77
C GLU A 103 -31.64 5.25 -10.34
N GLU A 104 -30.68 6.09 -10.75
CA GLU A 104 -29.36 5.66 -11.22
C GLU A 104 -28.50 5.09 -10.09
N ASP A 105 -28.53 5.71 -8.90
CA ASP A 105 -27.90 5.20 -7.67
C ASP A 105 -28.53 3.86 -7.25
N PHE A 106 -29.87 3.76 -7.27
CA PHE A 106 -30.55 2.49 -6.99
C PHE A 106 -30.12 1.34 -7.93
N ARG A 107 -30.12 1.59 -9.25
CA ARG A 107 -29.69 0.61 -10.25
C ARG A 107 -28.21 0.22 -10.11
N PHE A 108 -27.35 1.15 -9.69
CA PHE A 108 -25.94 0.88 -9.39
C PHE A 108 -25.78 -0.05 -8.17
N ARG A 109 -26.54 0.19 -7.09
CA ARG A 109 -26.55 -0.69 -5.90
C ARG A 109 -27.03 -2.11 -6.23
N GLN A 110 -28.09 -2.26 -7.02
CA GLN A 110 -28.60 -3.58 -7.40
C GLN A 110 -27.59 -4.37 -8.28
N ALA A 111 -26.94 -3.71 -9.25
CA ALA A 111 -25.91 -4.33 -10.08
C ALA A 111 -24.64 -4.75 -9.30
N LEU A 112 -24.48 -4.25 -8.07
CA LEU A 112 -23.39 -4.57 -7.14
C LEU A 112 -23.65 -5.87 -6.34
N GLU A 113 -24.89 -6.35 -6.28
CA GLU A 113 -25.30 -7.52 -5.48
C GLU A 113 -25.53 -8.77 -6.35
N ASP A 114 -26.18 -8.63 -7.51
CA ASP A 114 -26.77 -9.75 -8.27
C ASP A 114 -25.77 -10.64 -9.07
N GLN A 115 -24.46 -10.36 -9.10
CA GLN A 115 -23.52 -11.07 -9.99
C GLN A 115 -22.25 -11.63 -9.35
N ILE A 116 -22.05 -12.95 -9.46
CA ILE A 116 -20.73 -13.60 -9.38
C ILE A 116 -19.94 -13.23 -10.63
N ALA A 117 -19.31 -12.05 -10.60
CA ALA A 117 -18.63 -11.51 -11.78
C ALA A 117 -17.48 -12.43 -12.28
N PRO A 118 -17.24 -12.47 -13.61
CA PRO A 118 -16.23 -13.33 -14.22
C PRO A 118 -14.82 -12.95 -13.77
N VAL A 119 -13.90 -13.93 -13.72
CA VAL A 119 -12.51 -13.66 -13.36
C VAL A 119 -11.85 -12.77 -14.42
N THR A 120 -11.50 -11.55 -14.04
CA THR A 120 -10.89 -10.53 -14.92
C THR A 120 -9.37 -10.47 -14.80
N GLY A 121 -8.79 -11.06 -13.76
CA GLY A 121 -7.35 -11.14 -13.61
C GLY A 121 -6.92 -11.95 -12.39
N ILE A 122 -5.70 -12.47 -12.43
CA ILE A 122 -5.04 -13.15 -11.32
C ILE A 122 -3.67 -12.50 -11.13
N SER A 123 -3.35 -12.11 -9.91
CA SER A 123 -2.06 -11.54 -9.52
C SER A 123 -1.50 -12.35 -8.35
N ARG A 124 -0.17 -12.55 -8.30
CA ARG A 124 0.52 -13.31 -7.25
C ARG A 124 1.40 -12.37 -6.44
N ALA A 125 1.48 -12.59 -5.13
CA ALA A 125 2.35 -11.87 -4.21
C ALA A 125 2.76 -12.78 -3.04
N HIS A 126 3.74 -12.35 -2.24
CA HIS A 126 4.17 -13.05 -1.01
C HIS A 126 3.93 -12.17 0.24
N PRO A 127 2.67 -11.83 0.57
CA PRO A 127 2.34 -11.00 1.74
C PRO A 127 2.45 -11.78 3.05
N VAL A 128 2.54 -11.04 4.15
CA VAL A 128 2.15 -11.54 5.47
C VAL A 128 0.63 -11.46 5.59
N VAL A 129 -0.01 -12.59 5.88
CA VAL A 129 -1.47 -12.74 5.94
C VAL A 129 -1.90 -12.90 7.39
N ALA A 130 -2.87 -12.11 7.84
CA ALA A 130 -3.67 -12.43 9.01
C ALA A 130 -5.13 -12.69 8.61
N VAL A 131 -5.79 -13.63 9.28
CA VAL A 131 -7.24 -13.80 9.24
C VAL A 131 -7.80 -13.51 10.62
N VAL A 132 -8.64 -12.50 10.69
CA VAL A 132 -9.31 -11.98 11.87
C VAL A 132 -10.73 -12.51 11.86
N GLN A 133 -11.04 -13.43 12.77
CA GLN A 133 -12.36 -14.04 12.90
C GLN A 133 -13.10 -13.39 14.07
N ILE A 134 -14.24 -12.76 13.78
CA ILE A 134 -15.19 -12.29 14.80
C ILE A 134 -16.15 -13.44 15.09
N ARG A 135 -16.36 -13.79 16.35
CA ARG A 135 -17.30 -14.85 16.76
C ARG A 135 -18.39 -14.28 17.65
N PHE A 136 -19.61 -14.73 17.41
CA PHE A 136 -20.82 -14.42 18.17
C PHE A 136 -21.52 -15.73 18.58
N PRO A 137 -22.29 -15.76 19.68
CA PRO A 137 -23.05 -16.94 20.07
C PRO A 137 -24.21 -17.21 19.08
N GLU A 138 -24.55 -18.47 18.88
CA GLU A 138 -25.65 -18.89 17.97
C GLU A 138 -26.99 -18.20 18.26
N SER A 139 -27.24 -17.83 19.52
CA SER A 139 -28.42 -17.07 19.94
C SER A 139 -28.53 -15.69 19.27
N LEU A 140 -27.41 -15.06 18.92
CA LEU A 140 -27.39 -13.78 18.19
C LEU A 140 -27.60 -13.98 16.68
N MET A 141 -27.21 -15.14 16.14
CA MET A 141 -27.44 -15.48 14.73
C MET A 141 -28.93 -15.61 14.38
N GLY A 142 -29.80 -15.78 15.38
CA GLY A 142 -31.26 -15.76 15.24
C GLY A 142 -31.89 -14.35 15.21
N ASP A 143 -31.12 -13.29 15.46
CA ASP A 143 -31.57 -11.89 15.46
C ASP A 143 -30.69 -11.07 14.50
N PRO A 144 -31.03 -11.01 13.19
CA PRO A 144 -30.21 -10.32 12.20
C PRO A 144 -30.00 -8.83 12.48
N PRO A 145 -30.99 -8.04 12.97
CA PRO A 145 -30.76 -6.67 13.44
C PRO A 145 -29.74 -6.54 14.58
N ALA A 146 -29.84 -7.38 15.61
CA ALA A 146 -28.89 -7.35 16.72
C ALA A 146 -27.48 -7.80 16.29
N LEU A 147 -27.39 -8.84 15.45
CA LEU A 147 -26.14 -9.29 14.84
C LEU A 147 -25.49 -8.19 13.98
N ALA A 148 -26.27 -7.48 13.16
CA ALA A 148 -25.77 -6.39 12.31
C ALA A 148 -25.21 -5.23 13.14
N THR A 149 -25.92 -4.83 14.21
CA THR A 149 -25.45 -3.79 15.15
C THR A 149 -24.15 -4.23 15.84
N ALA A 150 -24.11 -5.45 16.38
CA ALA A 150 -22.92 -5.98 17.06
C ALA A 150 -21.72 -6.16 16.11
N LEU A 151 -21.96 -6.55 14.86
CA LEU A 151 -20.93 -6.63 13.81
C LEU A 151 -20.40 -5.24 13.46
N ALA A 152 -21.26 -4.24 13.25
CA ALA A 152 -20.84 -2.87 12.94
C ALA A 152 -19.97 -2.26 14.05
N HIS A 153 -20.32 -2.49 15.32
CA HIS A 153 -19.49 -2.12 16.47
C HIS A 153 -18.15 -2.86 16.46
N ALA A 154 -18.14 -4.17 16.20
CA ALA A 154 -16.94 -4.99 16.19
C ALA A 154 -15.97 -4.57 15.07
N GLU A 155 -16.49 -4.31 13.87
CA GLU A 155 -15.73 -3.78 12.74
C GLU A 155 -15.21 -2.36 13.02
N ALA A 156 -15.97 -1.49 13.68
CA ALA A 156 -15.54 -0.14 14.03
C ALA A 156 -14.35 -0.10 15.02
N VAL A 157 -14.25 -1.10 15.91
CA VAL A 157 -13.11 -1.30 16.83
C VAL A 157 -11.90 -1.88 16.11
N LEU A 158 -12.12 -2.81 15.18
CA LEU A 158 -11.06 -3.45 14.39
C LEU A 158 -10.44 -2.48 13.38
N GLU A 159 -11.29 -1.72 12.68
CA GLU A 159 -10.88 -0.68 11.74
C GLU A 159 -9.81 0.22 12.38
N PRO A 160 -8.65 0.39 11.72
CA PRO A 160 -7.54 1.11 12.30
C PRO A 160 -7.79 2.62 12.16
N ALA A 161 -8.22 3.26 13.25
CA ALA A 161 -8.47 4.71 13.31
C ALA A 161 -7.28 5.55 12.78
N ARG A 162 -6.05 5.01 12.94
CA ARG A 162 -4.98 5.08 11.95
C ARG A 162 -4.36 3.70 11.82
N SER A 163 -4.10 3.24 10.59
CA SER A 163 -3.07 2.21 10.36
C SER A 163 -1.75 2.93 10.11
N PRO A 164 -0.64 2.53 10.75
CA PRO A 164 0.68 3.03 10.37
C PRO A 164 1.13 2.49 9.01
N PHE A 165 0.61 1.32 8.62
CA PHE A 165 1.11 0.52 7.51
C PHE A 165 0.08 0.32 6.39
N PRO A 166 0.51 0.13 5.13
CA PRO A 166 -0.37 -0.01 3.96
C PRO A 166 -1.01 -1.40 3.84
N PHE A 167 -1.66 -1.89 4.90
CA PHE A 167 -2.38 -3.18 4.85
C PHE A 167 -3.72 -3.10 4.12
N ARG A 168 -4.19 -4.25 3.61
CA ARG A 168 -5.47 -4.37 2.89
C ARG A 168 -6.42 -5.33 3.59
N VAL A 169 -7.51 -4.79 4.16
CA VAL A 169 -8.65 -5.57 4.66
C VAL A 169 -9.48 -6.10 3.49
N SER A 170 -9.95 -7.35 3.55
CA SER A 170 -10.90 -7.94 2.60
C SER A 170 -11.72 -9.03 3.29
N VAL A 171 -13.02 -9.11 3.02
CA VAL A 171 -13.93 -10.06 3.68
C VAL A 171 -13.94 -11.40 2.94
N LEU A 172 -13.84 -12.52 3.67
CA LEU A 172 -13.81 -13.90 3.10
C LEU A 172 -15.10 -14.68 3.40
N SER A 173 -15.74 -14.41 4.54
CA SER A 173 -17.06 -14.95 4.93
C SER A 173 -17.89 -13.82 5.54
N GLN A 174 -19.17 -14.05 5.87
CA GLN A 174 -20.01 -13.02 6.53
C GLN A 174 -19.43 -12.46 7.86
N LEU A 175 -18.49 -13.16 8.51
CA LEU A 175 -17.88 -12.76 9.80
C LEU A 175 -16.32 -12.88 9.84
N SER A 176 -15.68 -13.30 8.73
CA SER A 176 -14.21 -13.47 8.64
C SER A 176 -13.58 -12.36 7.79
N GLN A 177 -12.70 -11.55 8.38
CA GLN A 177 -11.86 -10.59 7.67
C GLN A 177 -10.45 -11.16 7.42
N ILE A 178 -9.90 -10.94 6.22
CA ILE A 178 -8.46 -11.08 5.93
C ILE A 178 -7.82 -9.70 6.04
N TRP A 179 -6.69 -9.61 6.74
CA TRP A 179 -5.80 -8.44 6.74
C TRP A 179 -4.49 -8.82 6.07
N LEU A 180 -4.15 -8.16 4.96
CA LEU A 180 -2.95 -8.43 4.16
C LEU A 180 -1.90 -7.35 4.39
N PHE A 181 -0.77 -7.71 4.99
CA PHE A 181 0.40 -6.87 5.24
C PHE A 181 1.46 -7.09 4.14
N GLY A 182 1.99 -6.01 3.56
CA GLY A 182 2.98 -6.05 2.46
C GLY A 182 2.39 -6.37 1.08
N LEU A 183 2.08 -5.34 0.28
CA LEU A 183 1.56 -5.46 -1.10
C LEU A 183 2.03 -4.31 -2.04
N ASP A 184 3.22 -3.76 -1.77
CA ASP A 184 4.04 -2.85 -2.59
C ASP A 184 5.52 -3.04 -2.10
N GLU A 185 6.52 -2.57 -2.86
CA GLU A 185 7.93 -3.04 -2.76
C GLU A 185 8.77 -2.53 -1.56
N ASP A 186 8.30 -1.55 -0.80
CA ASP A 186 8.83 -1.15 0.53
C ASP A 186 7.71 -1.44 1.56
N PRO A 187 7.82 -2.46 2.43
CA PRO A 187 8.78 -2.39 3.54
C PRO A 187 9.50 -3.72 3.92
N ASP A 188 10.76 -3.60 4.34
CA ASP A 188 11.66 -4.72 4.68
C ASP A 188 11.24 -5.63 5.86
N ASP A 189 10.26 -5.25 6.69
CA ASP A 189 9.86 -6.06 7.86
C ASP A 189 8.33 -6.10 8.06
N ALA A 190 7.62 -6.59 7.04
CA ALA A 190 6.18 -6.84 7.14
C ALA A 190 5.80 -7.91 8.20
N VAL A 191 6.77 -8.65 8.77
CA VAL A 191 6.53 -9.65 9.81
C VAL A 191 6.35 -8.99 11.17
N PHE A 192 7.33 -8.21 11.63
CA PHE A 192 7.20 -7.47 12.90
C PHE A 192 5.95 -6.60 12.88
N GLU A 193 5.80 -5.77 11.83
CA GLU A 193 4.66 -4.87 11.63
C GLU A 193 3.30 -5.60 11.60
N GLY A 194 3.25 -6.80 11.01
CA GLY A 194 2.05 -7.63 10.97
C GLY A 194 1.66 -8.18 12.34
N VAL A 195 2.62 -8.75 13.08
CA VAL A 195 2.35 -9.31 14.43
C VAL A 195 2.01 -8.19 15.41
N VAL A 196 2.68 -7.03 15.31
CA VAL A 196 2.34 -5.80 16.03
C VAL A 196 0.86 -5.44 15.84
N ALA A 197 0.42 -5.35 14.59
CA ALA A 197 -0.93 -4.90 14.26
C ALA A 197 -1.99 -5.93 14.66
N ALA A 198 -1.69 -7.22 14.58
CA ALA A 198 -2.58 -8.29 15.06
C ALA A 198 -2.73 -8.26 16.59
N PHE A 199 -1.62 -8.17 17.33
CA PHE A 199 -1.65 -8.05 18.80
C PHE A 199 -2.43 -6.81 19.23
N ASN A 200 -2.12 -5.64 18.65
CA ASN A 200 -2.82 -4.40 18.95
C ASN A 200 -4.30 -4.39 18.49
N ALA A 201 -4.71 -5.21 17.52
CA ALA A 201 -6.13 -5.41 17.23
C ALA A 201 -6.83 -6.18 18.37
N VAL A 202 -6.23 -7.27 18.84
CA VAL A 202 -6.73 -8.06 19.98
C VAL A 202 -6.80 -7.22 21.26
N THR A 203 -5.76 -6.46 21.59
CA THR A 203 -5.74 -5.59 22.78
C THR A 203 -6.81 -4.51 22.71
N ARG A 204 -6.98 -3.84 21.56
CA ARG A 204 -8.06 -2.86 21.34
C ARG A 204 -9.45 -3.50 21.50
N PHE A 205 -9.66 -4.69 20.94
CA PHE A 205 -10.95 -5.38 21.02
C PHE A 205 -11.29 -5.80 22.46
N LYS A 206 -10.32 -6.33 23.19
CA LYS A 206 -10.49 -6.66 24.61
C LYS A 206 -10.84 -5.43 25.45
N LYS A 207 -10.18 -4.29 25.21
CA LYS A 207 -10.49 -3.02 25.88
C LYS A 207 -11.86 -2.44 25.48
N ALA A 208 -12.29 -2.63 24.23
CA ALA A 208 -13.60 -2.17 23.79
C ALA A 208 -14.74 -2.90 24.52
N LEU A 209 -14.59 -4.19 24.80
CA LEU A 209 -15.56 -4.99 25.58
C LEU A 209 -15.74 -4.50 27.04
N GLU A 210 -14.85 -3.65 27.55
CA GLU A 210 -14.96 -3.04 28.89
C GLU A 210 -15.80 -1.75 28.88
N GLY A 211 -16.05 -1.15 27.70
CA GLY A 211 -16.77 0.12 27.54
C GLY A 211 -17.93 0.12 26.54
N ASP A 212 -18.03 -0.90 25.69
CA ASP A 212 -19.11 -1.08 24.71
C ASP A 212 -20.09 -2.16 25.17
N ALA A 213 -21.26 -1.71 25.64
CA ALA A 213 -22.32 -2.59 26.12
C ALA A 213 -22.86 -3.52 25.03
N VAL A 214 -22.92 -3.08 23.76
CA VAL A 214 -23.42 -3.90 22.65
C VAL A 214 -22.49 -5.08 22.41
N LEU A 215 -21.18 -4.84 22.37
CA LEU A 215 -20.19 -5.91 22.20
C LEU A 215 -20.12 -6.85 23.40
N PHE A 216 -20.29 -6.32 24.61
CA PHE A 216 -20.32 -7.11 25.85
C PHE A 216 -21.54 -8.02 25.92
N GLU A 217 -22.74 -7.50 25.66
CA GLU A 217 -24.01 -8.26 25.66
C GLU A 217 -24.10 -9.26 24.50
N ALA A 218 -23.61 -8.88 23.31
CA ALA A 218 -23.42 -9.79 22.17
C ALA A 218 -22.35 -10.87 22.43
N LYS A 219 -21.60 -10.77 23.54
CA LYS A 219 -20.49 -11.66 23.93
C LYS A 219 -19.45 -11.81 22.81
N ALA A 220 -19.19 -10.73 22.07
CA ALA A 220 -18.31 -10.75 20.91
C ALA A 220 -16.92 -11.28 21.29
N ARG A 221 -16.35 -12.11 20.42
CA ARG A 221 -14.99 -12.66 20.53
C ARG A 221 -14.19 -12.39 19.28
N LEU A 222 -12.87 -12.34 19.46
CA LEU A 222 -11.92 -12.14 18.38
C LEU A 222 -10.84 -13.21 18.44
N ALA A 223 -10.50 -13.77 17.28
CA ALA A 223 -9.34 -14.63 17.11
C ALA A 223 -8.54 -14.17 15.88
N VAL A 224 -7.21 -14.33 15.93
CA VAL A 224 -6.34 -13.98 14.80
C VAL A 224 -5.37 -15.13 14.51
N GLY A 225 -5.38 -15.64 13.28
CA GLY A 225 -4.38 -16.55 12.77
C GLY A 225 -3.51 -15.87 11.72
N MET A 226 -2.20 -16.14 11.70
CA MET A 226 -1.25 -15.51 10.78
C MET A 226 -0.31 -16.51 10.11
N ALA A 227 0.00 -16.26 8.84
CA ALA A 227 0.93 -17.05 8.03
C ALA A 227 1.57 -16.19 6.92
N THR A 228 2.65 -16.67 6.32
CA THR A 228 3.32 -16.01 5.19
C THR A 228 3.51 -16.96 4.00
N GLY A 229 3.62 -16.41 2.78
CA GLY A 229 3.87 -17.17 1.55
C GLY A 229 3.02 -16.73 0.36
N GLU A 230 3.02 -17.53 -0.71
CA GLU A 230 2.34 -17.15 -1.96
C GLU A 230 0.82 -17.04 -1.78
N VAL A 231 0.27 -15.90 -2.23
CA VAL A 231 -1.16 -15.62 -2.32
C VAL A 231 -1.51 -15.16 -3.74
N ALA A 232 -2.47 -15.86 -4.35
CA ALA A 232 -3.14 -15.45 -5.58
C ALA A 232 -4.34 -14.55 -5.24
N ARG A 233 -4.27 -13.28 -5.66
CA ARG A 233 -5.39 -12.33 -5.67
C ARG A 233 -6.14 -12.46 -6.99
N ILE A 234 -7.38 -12.92 -6.92
CA ILE A 234 -8.28 -13.12 -8.07
C ILE A 234 -9.26 -11.94 -8.13
N ALA A 235 -9.20 -11.16 -9.21
CA ALA A 235 -10.17 -10.09 -9.50
C ALA A 235 -11.38 -10.66 -10.24
N ARG A 236 -12.57 -10.11 -9.96
CA ARG A 236 -13.86 -10.57 -10.51
C ARG A 236 -14.65 -9.38 -11.06
N GLY A 237 -14.65 -9.19 -12.37
CA GLY A 237 -15.31 -8.06 -13.04
C GLY A 237 -14.86 -6.68 -12.52
N PRO A 238 -15.68 -5.64 -12.78
CA PRO A 238 -15.53 -4.32 -12.15
C PRO A 238 -16.17 -4.22 -10.75
N LEU A 239 -17.06 -5.16 -10.39
CA LEU A 239 -17.91 -5.10 -9.18
C LEU A 239 -17.82 -6.32 -8.24
N GLY A 240 -17.32 -7.46 -8.71
CA GLY A 240 -17.32 -8.70 -7.94
C GLY A 240 -16.27 -8.72 -6.82
N PRO A 241 -16.43 -9.63 -5.84
CA PRO A 241 -15.52 -9.74 -4.71
C PRO A 241 -14.11 -10.16 -5.15
N VAL A 242 -13.09 -9.46 -4.66
CA VAL A 242 -11.69 -9.87 -4.81
C VAL A 242 -11.44 -11.06 -3.88
N THR A 243 -11.39 -12.27 -4.45
CA THR A 243 -11.13 -13.50 -3.69
C THR A 243 -9.63 -13.78 -3.63
N TYR A 244 -9.09 -14.00 -2.43
CA TYR A 244 -7.70 -14.39 -2.22
C TYR A 244 -7.62 -15.90 -1.95
N ALA A 245 -6.65 -16.56 -2.58
CA ALA A 245 -6.42 -18.00 -2.44
C ALA A 245 -4.92 -18.29 -2.34
N GLY A 246 -4.55 -19.28 -1.54
CA GLY A 246 -3.15 -19.67 -1.34
C GLY A 246 -2.96 -20.44 -0.03
N LYS A 247 -1.82 -21.11 0.13
CA LYS A 247 -1.52 -21.88 1.34
C LYS A 247 -1.49 -20.99 2.59
N ALA A 248 -0.94 -19.77 2.47
CA ALA A 248 -0.90 -18.80 3.57
C ALA A 248 -2.31 -18.37 4.01
N VAL A 249 -3.21 -18.05 3.08
CA VAL A 249 -4.61 -17.68 3.41
C VAL A 249 -5.33 -18.82 4.13
N TYR A 250 -5.23 -20.05 3.61
CA TYR A 250 -5.88 -21.21 4.22
C TYR A 250 -5.29 -21.55 5.59
N LEU A 251 -3.97 -21.45 5.76
CA LEU A 251 -3.31 -21.68 7.04
C LEU A 251 -3.68 -20.61 8.07
N ALA A 252 -3.68 -19.33 7.70
CA ALA A 252 -4.10 -18.23 8.57
C ALA A 252 -5.58 -18.35 9.00
N ASP A 253 -6.49 -18.69 8.07
CA ASP A 253 -7.91 -18.96 8.39
C ASP A 253 -8.07 -20.13 9.36
N THR A 254 -7.32 -21.21 9.16
CA THR A 254 -7.40 -22.40 10.03
C THR A 254 -6.70 -22.20 11.39
N LEU A 255 -5.64 -21.38 11.46
CA LEU A 255 -5.05 -20.90 12.71
C LEU A 255 -6.01 -19.97 13.47
N SER A 256 -6.77 -19.14 12.75
CA SER A 256 -7.76 -18.22 13.33
C SER A 256 -8.91 -18.99 14.00
N GLU A 257 -9.44 -20.02 13.35
CA GLU A 257 -10.39 -20.95 13.99
C GLU A 257 -9.77 -21.74 15.16
N ALA A 258 -8.53 -22.19 15.04
CA ALA A 258 -7.82 -22.93 16.09
C ALA A 258 -7.44 -22.08 17.31
N ALA A 259 -7.41 -20.75 17.17
CA ALA A 259 -7.11 -19.82 18.25
C ALA A 259 -8.28 -19.66 19.21
N GLY A 260 -7.98 -19.61 20.51
CA GLY A 260 -8.93 -19.27 21.55
C GLY A 260 -9.29 -17.79 21.55
N ASP A 261 -10.23 -17.44 22.42
CA ASP A 261 -10.73 -16.07 22.56
C ASP A 261 -9.60 -15.09 22.93
N PHE A 262 -9.42 -14.06 22.09
CA PHE A 262 -8.43 -13.00 22.24
C PHE A 262 -6.97 -13.48 22.17
N GLN A 263 -6.68 -14.40 21.24
CA GLN A 263 -5.33 -14.89 20.95
C GLN A 263 -4.89 -14.57 19.51
N VAL A 264 -3.57 -14.40 19.33
CA VAL A 264 -2.90 -14.35 18.02
C VAL A 264 -2.03 -15.59 17.87
N HIS A 265 -2.30 -16.41 16.84
CA HIS A 265 -1.53 -17.61 16.51
C HIS A 265 -0.73 -17.41 15.22
N LEU A 266 0.58 -17.62 15.27
CA LEU A 266 1.47 -17.58 14.11
C LEU A 266 1.79 -18.99 13.60
N ASP A 267 2.08 -19.13 12.31
CA ASP A 267 2.77 -20.31 11.77
C ASP A 267 4.27 -20.33 12.16
N GLU A 268 4.94 -21.46 11.89
CA GLU A 268 6.35 -21.66 12.22
C GLU A 268 7.30 -20.67 11.52
N VAL A 269 6.97 -20.21 10.32
CA VAL A 269 7.82 -19.30 9.53
C VAL A 269 7.75 -17.90 10.14
N MET A 270 6.55 -17.42 10.45
CA MET A 270 6.34 -16.16 11.15
C MET A 270 6.88 -16.19 12.57
N PHE A 271 6.71 -17.29 13.32
CA PHE A 271 7.30 -17.46 14.65
C PHE A 271 8.82 -17.27 14.63
N ARG A 272 9.54 -17.98 13.76
CA ARG A 272 11.02 -17.89 13.68
C ARG A 272 11.51 -16.47 13.38
N ALA A 273 10.78 -15.70 12.57
CA ALA A 273 11.11 -14.32 12.24
C ALA A 273 10.68 -13.31 13.32
N ALA A 274 9.60 -13.59 14.07
CA ALA A 274 9.09 -12.75 15.15
C ALA A 274 9.77 -13.01 16.53
N GLN A 275 10.42 -14.17 16.71
CA GLN A 275 11.08 -14.60 17.95
C GLN A 275 12.03 -13.58 18.61
N PRO A 276 12.79 -12.73 17.87
CA PRO A 276 13.62 -11.70 18.50
C PRO A 276 12.84 -10.62 19.25
N TRP A 277 11.54 -10.44 18.96
CA TRP A 277 10.74 -9.30 19.39
C TRP A 277 9.56 -9.65 20.32
N PHE A 278 9.05 -10.87 20.24
CA PHE A 278 7.81 -11.30 20.91
C PHE A 278 8.00 -12.47 21.88
N ASP A 279 7.28 -12.41 23.00
CA ASP A 279 7.13 -13.52 23.95
C ASP A 279 6.08 -14.51 23.42
N PHE A 280 6.42 -15.81 23.42
CA PHE A 280 5.57 -16.90 22.90
C PHE A 280 5.29 -17.98 23.94
N ARG A 281 4.10 -18.59 23.87
CA ARG A 281 3.80 -19.82 24.61
C ARG A 281 4.20 -21.05 23.78
N GLU A 282 4.72 -22.08 24.46
CA GLU A 282 5.19 -23.31 23.80
C GLU A 282 4.16 -23.98 22.88
N TRP A 283 4.64 -24.38 21.71
CA TRP A 283 3.89 -25.09 20.68
C TRP A 283 3.28 -26.42 21.17
N LYS A 284 2.09 -26.75 20.66
CA LYS A 284 1.51 -28.10 20.69
C LYS A 284 1.05 -28.49 19.29
N PRO A 285 1.33 -29.71 18.78
CA PRO A 285 0.83 -30.14 17.48
C PRO A 285 -0.69 -30.26 17.48
N MET A 286 -1.36 -29.50 16.62
CA MET A 286 -2.81 -29.60 16.39
C MET A 286 -3.10 -30.13 14.99
N LYS A 287 -4.09 -31.02 14.87
CA LYS A 287 -4.61 -31.47 13.58
C LYS A 287 -5.62 -30.46 13.06
N LEU A 288 -5.18 -29.63 12.12
CA LEU A 288 -5.99 -28.61 11.45
C LEU A 288 -6.97 -29.22 10.41
N ARG A 289 -7.79 -28.39 9.76
CA ARG A 289 -8.74 -28.82 8.71
C ARG A 289 -8.01 -29.58 7.58
N PRO A 290 -8.55 -30.72 7.09
CA PRO A 290 -7.99 -31.40 5.91
C PRO A 290 -8.01 -30.49 4.68
N PRO A 291 -6.95 -30.45 3.86
CA PRO A 291 -5.89 -31.48 3.75
C PRO A 291 -4.60 -31.21 4.55
N LEU A 292 -4.59 -30.27 5.52
CA LEU A 292 -3.37 -30.01 6.29
C LEU A 292 -2.95 -31.22 7.13
N ALA A 293 -1.64 -31.53 7.09
CA ALA A 293 -0.98 -32.31 8.13
C ALA A 293 -0.99 -31.53 9.47
N PRO A 294 -0.69 -32.16 10.62
CA PRO A 294 -0.47 -31.41 11.86
C PRO A 294 0.62 -30.35 11.67
N VAL A 295 0.29 -29.09 11.98
CA VAL A 295 1.20 -27.93 11.76
C VAL A 295 1.68 -27.41 13.11
N ALA A 296 2.87 -26.79 13.12
CA ALA A 296 3.32 -26.00 14.26
C ALA A 296 2.70 -24.59 14.25
N PHE A 297 2.19 -24.18 15.41
CA PHE A 297 1.64 -22.86 15.66
C PHE A 297 2.12 -22.35 17.03
N TYR A 298 2.18 -21.03 17.17
CA TYR A 298 2.75 -20.35 18.33
C TYR A 298 1.83 -19.21 18.77
N GLU A 299 1.49 -19.16 20.05
CA GLU A 299 0.65 -18.11 20.63
C GLU A 299 1.51 -16.91 21.03
N VAL A 300 1.22 -15.73 20.48
CA VAL A 300 1.83 -14.46 20.90
C VAL A 300 1.26 -14.08 22.27
N VAL A 301 2.12 -14.03 23.29
CA VAL A 301 1.73 -13.69 24.66
C VAL A 301 1.98 -12.21 24.95
N GLY A 302 3.04 -11.64 24.37
CA GLY A 302 3.45 -10.27 24.59
C GLY A 302 4.76 -9.95 23.86
N TRP A 303 5.54 -9.04 24.43
CA TRP A 303 6.76 -8.49 23.84
C TRP A 303 7.96 -8.87 24.69
N ASN A 304 9.10 -9.17 24.06
CA ASN A 304 10.35 -9.39 24.78
C ASN A 304 10.72 -8.17 25.64
N LYS A 305 11.52 -8.37 26.68
CA LYS A 305 11.78 -7.31 27.68
C LYS A 305 12.41 -6.09 27.02
N LYS A 306 12.11 -4.89 27.51
CA LYS A 306 12.61 -3.64 26.91
C LYS A 306 14.14 -3.63 26.83
N GLU A 307 14.83 -4.22 27.81
CA GLU A 307 16.30 -4.37 27.83
C GLU A 307 16.81 -5.25 26.68
N GLU A 308 16.06 -6.31 26.34
CA GLU A 308 16.36 -7.21 25.22
C GLU A 308 16.11 -6.48 23.89
N VAL A 309 14.97 -5.80 23.73
CA VAL A 309 14.67 -4.97 22.55
C VAL A 309 15.71 -3.85 22.36
N PHE A 310 16.09 -3.15 23.42
CA PHE A 310 17.10 -2.09 23.39
C PHE A 310 18.49 -2.61 23.00
N SER A 311 18.84 -3.86 23.34
CA SER A 311 20.13 -4.44 22.94
C SER A 311 20.30 -4.51 21.41
N PHE A 312 19.21 -4.73 20.68
CA PHE A 312 19.22 -4.77 19.21
C PHE A 312 19.58 -3.42 18.57
N ALA A 313 19.51 -2.30 19.29
CA ALA A 313 19.97 -0.99 18.79
C ALA A 313 21.49 -0.95 18.53
N THR A 314 22.24 -1.94 19.06
CA THR A 314 23.69 -2.11 18.80
C THR A 314 24.01 -3.36 17.96
N ASN A 315 22.99 -4.01 17.38
CA ASN A 315 23.19 -5.21 16.57
C ASN A 315 23.99 -4.87 15.29
N LYS A 316 24.79 -5.83 14.80
CA LYS A 316 25.53 -5.73 13.54
C LYS A 316 24.60 -5.52 12.34
N GLU A 317 23.44 -6.19 12.35
CA GLU A 317 22.45 -6.12 11.28
C GLU A 317 21.64 -4.83 11.34
N ALA A 318 21.64 -4.06 10.25
CA ALA A 318 20.88 -2.82 10.17
C ALA A 318 19.36 -3.04 10.23
N ALA A 319 18.86 -4.18 9.75
CA ALA A 319 17.45 -4.56 9.89
C ALA A 319 17.02 -4.63 11.36
N ALA A 320 17.81 -5.27 12.22
CA ALA A 320 17.54 -5.34 13.66
C ALA A 320 17.60 -3.95 14.33
N ARG A 321 18.58 -3.10 13.98
CA ARG A 321 18.63 -1.72 14.49
C ARG A 321 17.43 -0.88 14.04
N ARG A 322 17.01 -1.02 12.77
CA ARG A 322 15.78 -0.39 12.22
C ARG A 322 14.53 -0.89 12.94
N ALA A 323 14.40 -2.18 13.21
CA ALA A 323 13.26 -2.76 13.90
C ALA A 323 13.08 -2.20 15.32
N VAL A 324 14.17 -1.88 16.05
CA VAL A 324 14.07 -1.12 17.32
C VAL A 324 13.44 0.25 17.09
N ALA A 325 13.88 1.01 16.08
CA ALA A 325 13.28 2.31 15.75
C ALA A 325 11.80 2.20 15.38
N ILE A 326 11.36 1.10 14.75
CA ILE A 326 9.94 0.84 14.46
C ILE A 326 9.17 0.47 15.76
N ALA A 327 9.75 -0.34 16.63
CA ALA A 327 9.12 -0.81 17.87
C ALA A 327 8.69 0.34 18.79
N TYR A 328 9.48 1.42 18.85
CA TYR A 328 9.13 2.65 19.59
C TYR A 328 7.81 3.33 19.16
N ARG A 329 7.23 3.02 17.98
CA ARG A 329 5.90 3.52 17.56
C ARG A 329 4.74 2.77 18.23
N TYR A 330 5.00 1.57 18.75
CA TYR A 330 3.97 0.61 19.18
C TYR A 330 4.11 0.18 20.63
N LEU A 331 5.31 0.32 21.19
CA LEU A 331 5.65 -0.07 22.55
C LEU A 331 5.87 1.17 23.40
N GLU A 332 5.18 1.21 24.55
CA GLU A 332 5.29 2.29 25.52
C GLU A 332 6.62 2.15 26.29
N PHE A 333 7.70 2.64 25.66
CA PHE A 333 9.04 2.67 26.26
C PHE A 333 9.26 3.94 27.09
N ASP A 334 9.74 3.76 28.31
CA ASP A 334 10.02 4.84 29.27
C ASP A 334 11.33 5.57 28.96
N ASP A 335 12.37 4.88 28.47
CA ASP A 335 13.60 5.49 27.97
C ASP A 335 13.62 5.58 26.43
N ILE A 336 13.95 6.75 25.89
CA ILE A 336 14.17 6.99 24.44
C ILE A 336 15.66 7.03 24.06
N GLY A 337 16.59 6.92 25.01
CA GLY A 337 18.04 6.91 24.76
C GLY A 337 18.49 6.01 23.60
N PRO A 338 18.02 4.74 23.52
CA PRO A 338 18.28 3.86 22.38
C PRO A 338 17.81 4.45 21.04
N LEU A 339 16.58 4.95 20.96
CA LEU A 339 16.04 5.60 19.75
C LEU A 339 16.82 6.85 19.35
N LEU A 340 17.26 7.65 20.32
CA LEU A 340 18.09 8.84 20.08
C LEU A 340 19.49 8.48 19.56
N GLY A 341 20.04 7.33 19.98
CA GLY A 341 21.32 6.81 19.48
C GLY A 341 21.25 6.42 18.00
N LEU A 342 20.15 5.83 17.56
CA LEU A 342 19.92 5.42 16.17
C LEU A 342 19.87 6.60 15.18
N LEU A 343 19.72 7.84 15.65
CA LEU A 343 19.77 9.04 14.79
C LEU A 343 21.16 9.32 14.20
N SER A 344 22.20 8.68 14.72
CA SER A 344 23.58 8.75 14.24
C SER A 344 24.08 7.41 13.69
N ASP A 345 23.16 6.53 13.29
CA ASP A 345 23.50 5.25 12.66
C ASP A 345 24.24 5.46 11.32
N PRO A 346 25.25 4.62 10.99
CA PRO A 346 25.90 4.66 9.68
C PRO A 346 24.98 4.27 8.52
N GLU A 347 23.89 3.54 8.76
CA GLU A 347 22.88 3.21 7.74
C GLU A 347 21.78 4.29 7.70
N GLU A 348 21.63 4.97 6.56
CA GLU A 348 20.66 6.05 6.41
C GLU A 348 19.22 5.55 6.61
N ARG A 349 18.90 4.31 6.21
CA ARG A 349 17.56 3.71 6.45
C ARG A 349 17.26 3.53 7.94
N VAL A 350 18.25 3.35 8.81
CA VAL A 350 18.05 3.26 10.27
C VAL A 350 17.82 4.64 10.87
N ALA A 351 18.68 5.61 10.56
CA ALA A 351 18.59 6.97 11.11
C ALA A 351 17.33 7.72 10.65
N THR A 352 16.88 7.48 9.43
CA THR A 352 15.65 8.09 8.89
C THR A 352 14.38 7.44 9.45
N GLU A 353 14.37 6.13 9.71
CA GLU A 353 13.29 5.45 10.43
C GLU A 353 13.17 5.97 11.88
N ALA A 354 14.30 6.17 12.57
CA ALA A 354 14.34 6.74 13.90
C ALA A 354 13.80 8.18 13.97
N LEU A 355 14.16 9.04 13.00
CA LEU A 355 13.57 10.39 12.87
C LEU A 355 12.07 10.35 12.57
N ALA A 356 11.62 9.41 11.72
CA ALA A 356 10.20 9.24 11.42
C ALA A 356 9.41 8.81 12.67
N THR A 357 9.98 7.94 13.51
CA THR A 357 9.40 7.55 14.81
C THR A 357 9.33 8.73 15.78
N LEU A 358 10.40 9.51 15.92
CA LEU A 358 10.39 10.69 16.80
C LEU A 358 9.32 11.72 16.39
N ALA A 359 9.09 11.89 15.09
CA ALA A 359 8.02 12.75 14.58
C ALA A 359 6.60 12.21 14.86
N GLU A 360 6.46 10.90 15.07
CA GLU A 360 5.19 10.24 15.37
C GLU A 360 4.89 10.17 16.88
N ILE A 361 5.86 9.76 17.71
CA ILE A 361 5.69 9.67 19.17
C ILE A 361 5.72 11.04 19.87
N LYS A 362 6.39 12.03 19.26
CA LYS A 362 6.45 13.43 19.71
C LYS A 362 6.98 13.63 21.14
N ASP A 363 7.93 12.80 21.56
CA ASP A 363 8.55 12.93 22.88
C ASP A 363 9.41 14.20 22.94
N GLU A 364 9.07 15.13 23.84
CA GLU A 364 9.78 16.40 24.01
C GLU A 364 11.25 16.22 24.41
N ARG A 365 11.62 15.08 25.01
CA ARG A 365 13.00 14.74 25.39
C ARG A 365 13.93 14.62 24.17
N ALA A 366 13.39 14.45 22.97
CA ALA A 366 14.16 14.47 21.72
C ALA A 366 14.60 15.88 21.29
N LEU A 367 13.94 16.95 21.77
CA LEU A 367 14.15 18.33 21.33
C LEU A 367 15.62 18.81 21.37
N PRO A 368 16.42 18.54 22.43
CA PRO A 368 17.82 18.98 22.48
C PRO A 368 18.69 18.28 21.41
N ILE A 369 18.43 16.99 21.15
CA ILE A 369 19.21 16.21 20.18
C ILE A 369 18.80 16.55 18.74
N LEU A 370 17.52 16.78 18.47
CA LEU A 370 17.06 17.25 17.15
C LEU A 370 17.63 18.64 16.82
N LYS A 371 17.72 19.55 17.80
CA LYS A 371 18.41 20.84 17.67
C LYS A 371 19.93 20.68 17.40
N LYS A 372 20.58 19.64 17.95
CA LYS A 372 22.01 19.32 17.70
C LYS A 372 22.27 18.70 16.33
N ILE A 373 21.43 17.76 15.89
CA ILE A 373 21.67 16.97 14.67
C ILE A 373 21.43 17.79 13.40
N LEU A 374 20.49 18.76 13.43
CA LEU A 374 20.18 19.59 12.26
C LEU A 374 21.41 20.25 11.57
N PRO A 375 22.35 20.92 12.27
CA PRO A 375 23.57 21.44 11.66
C PRO A 375 24.62 20.38 11.30
N GLU A 376 24.58 19.19 11.91
CA GLU A 376 25.49 18.07 11.61
C GLU A 376 25.04 17.27 10.36
N ALA A 377 23.75 17.33 10.02
CA ALA A 377 23.12 16.59 8.93
C ALA A 377 23.48 17.13 7.53
N LYS A 378 24.47 16.48 6.90
CA LYS A 378 24.94 16.80 5.54
C LYS A 378 23.87 16.52 4.47
N ASN A 379 23.15 15.39 4.56
CA ASN A 379 22.08 15.04 3.62
C ASN A 379 20.83 15.91 3.83
N ALA A 380 20.30 16.49 2.74
CA ALA A 380 19.08 17.28 2.76
C ALA A 380 17.83 16.47 3.17
N TYR A 381 17.77 15.17 2.85
CA TYR A 381 16.69 14.28 3.29
C TYR A 381 16.67 14.19 4.81
N LEU A 382 17.83 13.88 5.43
CA LEU A 382 18.00 13.82 6.88
C LEU A 382 17.63 15.16 7.56
N ARG A 383 18.11 16.31 7.04
CA ARG A 383 17.69 17.63 7.54
C ARG A 383 16.18 17.84 7.45
N SER A 384 15.56 17.45 6.33
CA SER A 384 14.10 17.60 6.13
C SER A 384 13.29 16.76 7.12
N ALA A 385 13.77 15.56 7.46
CA ALA A 385 13.19 14.70 8.48
C ALA A 385 13.35 15.29 9.91
N VAL A 386 14.51 15.87 10.24
CA VAL A 386 14.72 16.60 11.50
C VAL A 386 13.78 17.81 11.61
N ILE A 387 13.63 18.61 10.54
CA ILE A 387 12.72 19.77 10.51
C ILE A 387 11.25 19.35 10.65
N LYS A 388 10.85 18.25 10.01
CA LYS A 388 9.53 17.64 10.19
C LYS A 388 9.32 17.22 11.66
N ALA A 389 10.29 16.56 12.28
CA ALA A 389 10.21 16.12 13.68
C ALA A 389 10.11 17.30 14.67
N LEU A 390 10.95 18.33 14.49
CA LEU A 390 10.89 19.58 15.26
C LEU A 390 9.51 20.28 15.13
N GLY A 391 8.93 20.27 13.92
CA GLY A 391 7.58 20.78 13.67
C GLY A 391 6.48 19.99 14.39
N THR A 392 6.57 18.65 14.39
CA THR A 392 5.55 17.79 15.04
C THR A 392 5.49 17.89 16.56
N LEU A 393 6.59 18.31 17.20
CA LEU A 393 6.66 18.67 18.64
C LEU A 393 5.93 19.98 18.97
N ARG A 394 5.71 20.85 17.97
CA ARG A 394 4.98 22.14 18.08
C ARG A 394 5.45 23.10 19.19
N ARG A 395 6.76 23.11 19.49
CA ARG A 395 7.36 23.98 20.52
C ARG A 395 7.74 25.34 19.95
N GLU A 396 7.33 26.43 20.57
CA GLU A 396 7.70 27.81 20.15
C GLU A 396 9.23 28.00 20.02
N GLU A 397 10.01 27.31 20.86
CA GLU A 397 11.47 27.28 20.83
C GLU A 397 12.09 26.87 19.48
N VAL A 398 11.35 26.19 18.60
CA VAL A 398 11.86 25.82 17.26
C VAL A 398 11.58 26.88 16.20
N VAL A 399 10.74 27.89 16.46
CA VAL A 399 10.39 28.94 15.49
C VAL A 399 11.63 29.64 14.90
N PRO A 400 12.68 30.03 15.67
CA PRO A 400 13.88 30.63 15.08
C PRO A 400 14.62 29.70 14.11
N VAL A 401 14.62 28.39 14.37
CA VAL A 401 15.24 27.38 13.51
C VAL A 401 14.43 27.21 12.23
N LEU A 402 13.11 27.05 12.34
CA LEU A 402 12.22 26.93 11.19
C LEU A 402 12.23 28.19 10.31
N LEU A 403 12.36 29.39 10.89
CA LEU A 403 12.51 30.66 10.16
C LEU A 403 13.84 30.81 9.40
N ALA A 404 14.87 30.04 9.75
CA ALA A 404 16.06 29.89 8.93
C ALA A 404 15.82 28.87 7.80
N SER A 405 15.18 27.74 8.11
CA SER A 405 14.90 26.64 7.19
C SER A 405 13.93 26.99 6.04
N THR A 406 13.10 28.02 6.17
CA THR A 406 12.33 28.56 5.02
C THR A 406 13.21 29.13 3.90
N LYS A 407 14.52 29.27 4.13
CA LYS A 407 15.51 29.77 3.16
C LYS A 407 16.58 28.73 2.76
N ASP A 408 16.39 27.46 3.11
CA ASP A 408 17.30 26.38 2.69
C ASP A 408 17.20 26.15 1.16
N THR A 409 18.28 25.66 0.56
CA THR A 409 18.32 25.32 -0.88
C THR A 409 17.46 24.09 -1.20
N SER A 410 17.21 23.22 -0.23
CA SER A 410 16.28 22.09 -0.35
C SER A 410 14.82 22.52 -0.21
N TRP A 411 14.04 22.28 -1.27
CA TRP A 411 12.60 22.45 -1.27
C TRP A 411 11.89 21.64 -0.17
N GLN A 412 12.38 20.44 0.19
CA GLN A 412 11.79 19.63 1.26
C GLN A 412 11.89 20.37 2.61
N ILE A 413 13.02 21.02 2.85
CA ILE A 413 13.28 21.77 4.08
C ILE A 413 12.42 23.03 4.10
N ARG A 414 12.32 23.77 3.00
CA ARG A 414 11.41 24.93 2.89
C ARG A 414 9.94 24.53 3.10
N TYR A 415 9.51 23.43 2.47
CA TYR A 415 8.14 22.88 2.58
C TYR A 415 7.78 22.49 4.02
N HIS A 416 8.63 21.70 4.68
CA HIS A 416 8.36 21.27 6.05
C HIS A 416 8.49 22.42 7.05
N ALA A 417 9.43 23.35 6.86
CA ALA A 417 9.55 24.54 7.70
C ALA A 417 8.33 25.46 7.57
N ALA A 418 7.83 25.70 6.35
CA ALA A 418 6.63 26.51 6.12
C ALA A 418 5.39 25.94 6.82
N ARG A 419 5.15 24.63 6.68
CA ARG A 419 4.04 23.95 7.36
C ARG A 419 4.19 23.97 8.88
N ALA A 420 5.38 23.68 9.40
CA ALA A 420 5.66 23.68 10.83
C ALA A 420 5.49 25.07 11.46
N LEU A 421 5.91 26.14 10.78
CA LEU A 421 5.71 27.52 11.23
C LEU A 421 4.23 27.88 11.34
N TYR A 422 3.41 27.49 10.35
CA TYR A 422 1.96 27.73 10.40
C TYR A 422 1.26 26.88 11.48
N GLU A 423 1.70 25.63 11.70
CA GLU A 423 1.18 24.77 12.77
C GLU A 423 1.54 25.24 14.20
N ILE A 424 2.55 26.12 14.35
CA ILE A 424 3.01 26.66 15.65
C ILE A 424 2.54 28.10 15.86
N ALA A 425 2.83 29.00 14.91
CA ALA A 425 2.61 30.45 15.04
C ALA A 425 1.41 30.96 14.20
N GLY A 426 0.70 30.08 13.50
CA GLY A 426 -0.53 30.41 12.78
C GLY A 426 -0.37 31.62 11.84
N LEU A 427 -1.23 32.63 12.03
CA LEU A 427 -1.24 33.83 11.21
C LEU A 427 -0.02 34.74 11.43
N GLU A 428 0.70 34.64 12.55
CA GLU A 428 1.91 35.45 12.77
C GLU A 428 3.08 35.02 11.87
N ALA A 429 3.07 33.77 11.40
CA ALA A 429 4.04 33.28 10.44
C ALA A 429 3.89 33.92 9.04
N MET A 430 2.72 34.46 8.69
CA MET A 430 2.40 34.87 7.32
C MET A 430 3.39 35.88 6.72
N LYS A 431 3.87 36.84 7.51
CA LYS A 431 4.93 37.81 7.14
C LYS A 431 6.24 37.17 6.65
N HIS A 432 6.45 35.88 6.93
CA HIS A 432 7.60 35.08 6.48
C HIS A 432 7.23 33.98 5.48
N LEU A 433 5.94 33.62 5.37
CA LEU A 433 5.44 32.57 4.49
C LEU A 433 4.90 33.10 3.16
N GLU A 434 4.36 34.33 3.10
CA GLU A 434 3.85 34.94 1.87
C GLU A 434 4.85 34.98 0.70
N PRO A 435 6.16 35.24 0.88
CA PRO A 435 7.13 35.18 -0.21
C PRO A 435 7.23 33.80 -0.88
N LEU A 436 7.03 32.72 -0.12
CA LEU A 436 7.08 31.34 -0.61
C LEU A 436 5.85 30.97 -1.47
N ALA A 437 4.83 31.85 -1.57
CA ALA A 437 3.71 31.66 -2.49
C ALA A 437 4.15 31.66 -3.97
N ASN A 438 5.35 32.21 -4.24
CA ASN A 438 6.00 32.30 -5.54
C ASN A 438 7.36 31.55 -5.55
N ASP A 439 7.54 30.56 -4.67
CA ASP A 439 8.74 29.71 -4.63
C ASP A 439 8.96 29.01 -6.00
N GLU A 440 10.22 28.72 -6.35
CA GLU A 440 10.59 27.92 -7.53
C GLU A 440 9.90 26.55 -7.56
N ASP A 441 9.59 26.00 -6.38
CA ASP A 441 9.10 24.65 -6.20
C ASP A 441 7.57 24.54 -6.09
N GLY A 442 6.96 23.75 -6.99
CA GLY A 442 5.51 23.53 -7.00
C GLY A 442 4.96 22.92 -5.70
N ALA A 443 5.76 22.12 -4.98
CA ALA A 443 5.32 21.56 -3.70
C ALA A 443 5.31 22.62 -2.58
N VAL A 444 6.30 23.52 -2.56
CA VAL A 444 6.33 24.66 -1.62
C VAL A 444 5.17 25.62 -1.95
N ARG A 445 4.98 25.98 -3.23
CA ARG A 445 3.84 26.80 -3.67
C ARG A 445 2.51 26.19 -3.20
N ALA A 446 2.29 24.90 -3.38
CA ALA A 446 1.05 24.22 -2.97
C ALA A 446 0.75 24.40 -1.46
N ALA A 447 1.73 24.16 -0.58
CA ALA A 447 1.55 24.34 0.86
C ALA A 447 1.19 25.79 1.23
N ILE A 448 1.80 26.78 0.59
CA ILE A 448 1.51 28.19 0.87
C ILE A 448 0.15 28.60 0.34
N ARG A 449 -0.29 28.10 -0.82
CA ARG A 449 -1.64 28.35 -1.35
C ARG A 449 -2.73 27.72 -0.47
N GLU A 450 -2.47 26.56 0.13
CA GLU A 450 -3.34 25.96 1.15
C GLU A 450 -3.50 26.89 2.36
N ILE A 451 -2.38 27.35 2.92
CA ILE A 451 -2.33 28.22 4.10
C ILE A 451 -3.01 29.57 3.84
N LEU A 452 -2.79 30.16 2.66
CA LEU A 452 -3.44 31.39 2.24
C LEU A 452 -4.96 31.19 2.08
N TYR A 453 -5.40 30.11 1.41
CA TYR A 453 -6.82 29.80 1.29
C TYR A 453 -7.50 29.63 2.65
N ARG A 454 -6.86 28.93 3.62
CA ARG A 454 -7.41 28.82 4.98
C ARG A 454 -7.64 30.19 5.64
N ARG A 455 -6.79 31.18 5.37
CA ARG A 455 -6.88 32.55 5.90
C ARG A 455 -7.97 33.39 5.24
N ASP A 456 -8.01 33.44 3.91
CA ASP A 456 -8.81 34.43 3.17
C ASP A 456 -9.90 33.85 2.26
N GLN A 457 -9.96 32.52 2.12
CA GLN A 457 -10.93 31.76 1.31
C GLN A 457 -10.95 32.18 -0.18
N ASP A 458 -9.91 32.86 -0.67
CA ASP A 458 -9.87 33.38 -2.04
C ASP A 458 -9.71 32.25 -3.06
N GLY A 459 -10.71 32.12 -3.96
CA GLY A 459 -10.72 31.13 -5.03
C GLY A 459 -9.52 31.18 -5.97
N ARG A 460 -8.76 32.28 -6.01
CA ARG A 460 -7.48 32.37 -6.74
C ARG A 460 -6.45 31.35 -6.23
N HIS A 461 -6.44 31.04 -4.94
CA HIS A 461 -5.54 30.01 -4.41
C HIS A 461 -5.97 28.60 -4.83
N LEU A 462 -7.28 28.34 -4.90
CA LEU A 462 -7.81 27.09 -5.48
C LEU A 462 -7.49 26.97 -6.97
N ALA A 463 -7.48 28.08 -7.72
CA ALA A 463 -7.08 28.08 -9.12
C ALA A 463 -5.61 27.68 -9.30
N VAL A 464 -4.68 28.25 -8.51
CA VAL A 464 -3.27 27.85 -8.53
C VAL A 464 -3.08 26.40 -8.06
N LEU A 465 -3.84 25.94 -7.07
CA LEU A 465 -3.80 24.53 -6.65
C LEU A 465 -4.34 23.58 -7.73
N ARG A 466 -5.36 23.98 -8.49
CA ARG A 466 -5.87 23.24 -9.67
C ARG A 466 -4.82 23.17 -10.78
N GLU A 467 -4.10 24.26 -11.05
CA GLU A 467 -2.98 24.30 -12.01
C GLU A 467 -1.85 23.33 -11.60
N LEU A 468 -1.50 23.28 -10.30
CA LEU A 468 -0.45 22.41 -9.77
C LEU A 468 -0.80 20.90 -9.81
N LEU A 469 -2.06 20.53 -10.07
CA LEU A 469 -2.41 19.12 -10.40
C LEU A 469 -1.91 18.70 -11.78
N GLY A 470 -1.59 19.65 -12.67
CA GLY A 470 -0.97 19.43 -13.98
C GLY A 470 0.55 19.69 -14.02
N ASP A 471 1.18 20.03 -12.89
CA ASP A 471 2.62 20.30 -12.81
C ASP A 471 3.43 19.05 -13.24
N LEU A 472 4.49 19.24 -14.03
CA LEU A 472 5.35 18.13 -14.49
C LEU A 472 5.95 17.32 -13.34
N SER A 473 6.14 17.95 -12.18
CA SER A 473 6.71 17.34 -10.99
C SER A 473 5.66 16.57 -10.18
N ASN A 474 5.76 15.23 -10.19
CA ASN A 474 4.87 14.32 -9.42
C ASN A 474 4.74 14.71 -7.93
N ARG A 475 5.81 15.25 -7.32
CA ARG A 475 5.82 15.83 -5.96
C ARG A 475 4.93 17.08 -5.81
N ALA A 476 4.87 17.95 -6.81
CA ALA A 476 4.01 19.13 -6.81
C ALA A 476 2.54 18.72 -6.98
N ARG A 477 2.25 17.78 -7.90
CA ARG A 477 0.92 17.17 -8.04
C ARG A 477 0.45 16.52 -6.73
N LYS A 478 1.30 15.73 -6.07
CA LYS A 478 1.01 15.14 -4.75
C LYS A 478 0.76 16.20 -3.68
N ALA A 479 1.55 17.27 -3.61
CA ALA A 479 1.35 18.37 -2.66
C ALA A 479 0.06 19.16 -2.94
N ALA A 480 -0.33 19.34 -4.20
CA ALA A 480 -1.59 19.97 -4.60
C ALA A 480 -2.81 19.10 -4.24
N VAL A 481 -2.72 17.77 -4.42
CA VAL A 481 -3.73 16.82 -3.92
C VAL A 481 -3.83 16.91 -2.39
N ASP A 482 -2.71 16.93 -1.67
CA ASP A 482 -2.68 17.04 -0.21
C ASP A 482 -3.37 18.33 0.27
N ALA A 483 -3.03 19.47 -0.34
CA ALA A 483 -3.61 20.77 -0.06
C ALA A 483 -5.13 20.81 -0.33
N LEU A 484 -5.56 20.39 -1.52
CA LEU A 484 -6.98 20.43 -1.92
C LEU A 484 -7.85 19.47 -1.08
N VAL A 485 -7.33 18.28 -0.73
CA VAL A 485 -8.05 17.38 0.19
C VAL A 485 -8.08 17.95 1.61
N SER A 486 -6.99 18.57 2.10
CA SER A 486 -6.97 19.17 3.44
C SER A 486 -7.82 20.44 3.58
N ILE A 487 -8.13 21.11 2.46
CA ILE A 487 -9.16 22.16 2.36
C ILE A 487 -10.58 21.57 2.46
N GLY A 488 -10.83 20.44 1.80
CA GLY A 488 -12.04 19.62 2.00
C GLY A 488 -13.38 20.19 1.50
N SER A 489 -13.38 21.34 0.81
CA SER A 489 -14.59 21.94 0.23
C SER A 489 -15.05 21.15 -1.02
N LYS A 490 -16.32 21.30 -1.41
CA LYS A 490 -16.86 20.64 -2.62
C LYS A 490 -15.97 20.93 -3.85
N ASP A 491 -15.60 22.19 -4.01
CA ASP A 491 -14.76 22.69 -5.10
C ASP A 491 -13.32 22.17 -5.10
N SER A 492 -12.74 21.89 -3.93
CA SER A 492 -11.37 21.35 -3.84
C SER A 492 -11.35 19.83 -4.03
N LEU A 493 -12.34 19.12 -3.50
CA LEU A 493 -12.49 17.68 -3.65
C LEU A 493 -12.88 17.29 -5.09
N LEU A 494 -13.80 18.03 -5.73
CA LEU A 494 -14.14 17.80 -7.13
C LEU A 494 -12.97 18.10 -8.07
N ALA A 495 -12.13 19.10 -7.78
CA ALA A 495 -10.93 19.36 -8.57
C ALA A 495 -9.95 18.18 -8.59
N VAL A 496 -9.65 17.61 -7.42
CA VAL A 496 -8.83 16.40 -7.29
C VAL A 496 -9.49 15.21 -8.00
N THR A 497 -10.81 15.06 -7.84
CA THR A 497 -11.62 14.01 -8.46
C THR A 497 -11.56 14.05 -10.00
N PHE A 498 -11.76 15.22 -10.60
CA PHE A 498 -11.74 15.37 -12.06
C PHE A 498 -10.33 15.15 -12.63
N SER A 499 -9.29 15.61 -11.94
CA SER A 499 -7.89 15.41 -12.36
C SER A 499 -7.44 13.94 -12.41
N TRP A 500 -8.15 13.04 -11.70
CA TRP A 500 -7.75 11.65 -11.45
C TRP A 500 -7.49 10.85 -12.73
N PHE A 501 -8.30 11.07 -13.77
CA PHE A 501 -8.21 10.34 -15.04
C PHE A 501 -6.93 10.66 -15.82
N ASP A 502 -6.37 11.85 -15.63
CA ASP A 502 -5.14 12.30 -16.28
C ASP A 502 -3.87 11.97 -15.46
N GLN A 503 -4.00 11.34 -14.29
CA GLN A 503 -2.86 11.02 -13.41
C GLN A 503 -2.27 9.63 -13.67
N GLU A 504 -0.97 9.50 -13.39
CA GLU A 504 -0.26 8.23 -13.31
C GLU A 504 -0.89 7.29 -12.26
N PRO A 505 -0.86 5.95 -12.44
CA PRO A 505 -1.49 4.99 -11.53
C PRO A 505 -1.11 5.13 -10.05
N ASP A 506 0.10 5.56 -9.73
CA ASP A 506 0.55 5.79 -8.35
C ASP A 506 -0.14 6.97 -7.69
N LEU A 507 -0.38 8.03 -8.46
CA LEU A 507 -1.08 9.21 -8.01
C LEU A 507 -2.60 8.98 -8.00
N GLN A 508 -3.13 8.17 -8.91
CA GLN A 508 -4.48 7.61 -8.81
C GLN A 508 -4.69 6.80 -7.52
N ARG A 509 -3.78 5.86 -7.21
CA ARG A 509 -3.74 5.09 -5.94
C ARG A 509 -3.67 6.00 -4.71
N TYR A 510 -2.93 7.11 -4.81
CA TYR A 510 -2.77 8.10 -3.74
C TYR A 510 -4.03 8.95 -3.54
N ILE A 511 -4.66 9.44 -4.62
CA ILE A 511 -5.90 10.22 -4.57
C ILE A 511 -7.03 9.39 -3.95
N LEU A 512 -7.23 8.14 -4.37
CA LEU A 512 -8.27 7.27 -3.79
C LEU A 512 -8.07 7.04 -2.29
N ARG A 513 -6.81 6.95 -1.84
CA ARG A 513 -6.45 6.86 -0.41
C ARG A 513 -6.81 8.14 0.33
N LYS A 514 -6.51 9.30 -0.24
CA LYS A 514 -6.78 10.62 0.35
C LYS A 514 -8.29 10.93 0.42
N LEU A 515 -9.05 10.60 -0.62
CA LEU A 515 -10.52 10.72 -0.62
C LEU A 515 -11.16 9.75 0.37
N ARG A 516 -10.68 8.51 0.49
CA ARG A 516 -11.15 7.54 1.49
C ARG A 516 -10.99 8.06 2.92
N ASP A 517 -9.84 8.66 3.22
CA ASP A 517 -9.52 9.17 4.56
C ASP A 517 -10.25 10.50 4.88
N GLN A 518 -10.93 11.10 3.90
CA GLN A 518 -11.56 12.41 4.03
C GLN A 518 -13.00 12.33 4.55
N ARG A 519 -13.22 12.89 5.75
CA ARG A 519 -14.53 13.05 6.38
C ARG A 519 -15.25 14.31 5.86
N SER A 520 -15.81 14.22 4.65
CA SER A 520 -16.63 15.28 4.02
C SER A 520 -17.86 14.63 3.39
N PRO A 521 -19.07 15.22 3.47
CA PRO A 521 -20.27 14.64 2.82
C PRO A 521 -20.12 14.56 1.30
N HIS A 522 -19.29 15.44 0.72
CA HIS A 522 -18.95 15.46 -0.71
C HIS A 522 -18.12 14.25 -1.16
N THR A 523 -17.51 13.50 -0.24
CA THR A 523 -16.67 12.32 -0.56
C THR A 523 -17.44 11.26 -1.34
N TYR A 524 -18.75 11.08 -1.07
CA TYR A 524 -19.60 10.15 -1.86
C TYR A 524 -19.73 10.60 -3.32
N GLN A 525 -20.03 11.88 -3.55
CA GLN A 525 -20.16 12.46 -4.90
C GLN A 525 -18.86 12.30 -5.72
N CYS A 526 -17.71 12.39 -5.04
CA CYS A 526 -16.40 12.15 -5.65
C CYS A 526 -16.25 10.69 -6.10
N PHE A 527 -16.55 9.71 -5.24
CA PHE A 527 -16.47 8.29 -5.58
C PHE A 527 -17.49 7.86 -6.64
N LEU A 528 -18.72 8.40 -6.61
CA LEU A 528 -19.75 8.16 -7.62
C LEU A 528 -19.30 8.62 -9.01
N TYR A 529 -18.80 9.86 -9.12
CA TYR A 529 -18.27 10.40 -10.37
C TYR A 529 -17.11 9.55 -10.92
N LEU A 530 -16.16 9.18 -10.05
CA LEU A 530 -15.05 8.31 -10.42
C LEU A 530 -15.54 6.97 -10.96
N PHE A 531 -16.49 6.32 -10.27
CA PHE A 531 -16.99 5.01 -10.67
C PHE A 531 -17.64 5.04 -12.07
N GLN A 532 -18.48 6.05 -12.33
CA GLN A 532 -19.18 6.20 -13.60
C GLN A 532 -18.19 6.37 -14.78
N HIS A 533 -17.22 7.27 -14.63
CA HIS A 533 -16.29 7.64 -15.70
C HIS A 533 -15.07 6.70 -15.83
N ALA A 534 -14.82 5.85 -14.83
CA ALA A 534 -13.76 4.85 -14.86
C ALA A 534 -14.03 3.67 -15.79
N ASP A 535 -12.93 3.08 -16.26
CA ASP A 535 -12.91 1.81 -16.96
C ASP A 535 -13.06 0.62 -16.00
N GLU A 536 -13.22 -0.59 -16.56
CA GLU A 536 -13.45 -1.78 -15.75
C GLU A 536 -12.24 -2.20 -14.88
N ALA A 537 -11.01 -1.84 -15.25
CA ALA A 537 -9.83 -2.15 -14.44
C ALA A 537 -9.73 -1.25 -13.20
N SER A 538 -10.16 0.02 -13.30
CA SER A 538 -10.10 1.00 -12.21
C SER A 538 -11.25 0.90 -11.22
N ARG A 539 -12.46 0.56 -11.68
CA ARG A 539 -13.68 0.46 -10.87
C ARG A 539 -13.53 -0.34 -9.56
N PRO A 540 -12.87 -1.53 -9.52
CA PRO A 540 -12.64 -2.26 -8.27
C PRO A 540 -11.84 -1.47 -7.21
N ALA A 541 -10.89 -0.64 -7.61
CA ALA A 541 -10.11 0.18 -6.69
C ALA A 541 -10.95 1.32 -6.10
N ILE A 542 -11.81 1.93 -6.92
CA ILE A 542 -12.74 3.00 -6.54
C ILE A 542 -13.79 2.46 -5.54
N VAL A 543 -14.42 1.31 -5.84
CA VAL A 543 -15.37 0.66 -4.92
C VAL A 543 -14.70 0.22 -3.61
N THR A 544 -13.47 -0.31 -3.66
CA THR A 544 -12.71 -0.68 -2.45
C THR A 544 -12.35 0.53 -1.60
N ALA A 545 -12.10 1.70 -2.22
CA ALA A 545 -11.87 2.95 -1.50
C ALA A 545 -13.17 3.49 -0.89
N LEU A 546 -14.29 3.50 -1.63
CA LEU A 546 -15.60 3.93 -1.14
C LEU A 546 -16.09 3.07 0.05
N ARG A 547 -15.99 1.74 -0.03
CA ARG A 547 -16.37 0.82 1.07
C ARG A 547 -15.57 1.00 2.37
N ARG A 548 -14.41 1.68 2.31
CA ARG A 548 -13.58 2.04 3.46
C ARG A 548 -13.60 3.54 3.78
N ALA A 549 -14.37 4.32 3.03
CA ALA A 549 -14.55 5.73 3.28
C ALA A 549 -15.68 5.85 4.30
N ARG A 550 -15.42 6.51 5.44
CA ARG A 550 -16.46 6.80 6.44
C ARG A 550 -17.32 7.98 5.99
N VAL A 551 -18.01 7.78 4.86
CA VAL A 551 -19.16 8.57 4.43
C VAL A 551 -20.26 8.35 5.49
N GLY A 552 -20.92 9.44 5.91
CA GLY A 552 -22.06 9.35 6.82
C GLY A 552 -23.29 8.74 6.14
N GLU A 553 -24.34 8.53 6.95
CA GLU A 553 -25.65 7.96 6.58
C GLU A 553 -26.22 8.46 5.24
#